data_AF-A0A0Q6ZB97-F1
#
_entry.id   AF-A0A0Q6ZB97-F1
#
_cell.length_a   1.000
_cell.length_b   1.000
_cell.length_c   1.000
_cell.angle_alpha   90.00
_cell.angle_beta   90.00
_cell.angle_gamma   90.00
#
_symmetry.space_group_name_H-M   'P 1'
#
loop_
_entity.id
_entity.type
_entity.pdbx_description
1 polymer ?
#
loop_
_entity_poly.entity_id
_entity_poly.type
_entity_poly.pdbx_seq_one_letter_code
_entity_poly.pdbx_strand_id
1 'polypeptide(L)'
;MNSRQITTGPTLKQFATLLNENELEVTSKLGTSTISRVRFRQLDYPTQHDLQISFLRSRVQRDYPVAETILGCMFERCINDQAKVLAELLSQ
;
A
#
# COMPACT_ATOMS: atom_id res chain seq x y z
N MET A 1 -1.57 -11.50 -14.06
CA MET A 1 -1.78 -10.60 -12.90
C MET A 1 -0.59 -10.78 -11.98
N ASN A 2 0.29 -9.77 -11.90
CA ASN A 2 1.43 -9.79 -11.00
C ASN A 2 1.02 -9.19 -9.65
N SER A 3 1.30 -9.90 -8.56
CA SER A 3 1.04 -9.40 -7.21
C SER A 3 2.18 -9.80 -6.28
N ARG A 4 2.42 -8.95 -5.28
CA ARG A 4 3.40 -9.15 -4.21
C ARG A 4 2.74 -8.89 -2.86
N GLN A 5 3.30 -9.49 -1.82
CA GLN A 5 2.82 -9.28 -0.45
C GLN A 5 4.00 -9.17 0.53
N ILE A 6 3.81 -8.36 1.57
CA ILE A 6 4.71 -8.27 2.72
C ILE A 6 3.90 -8.46 4.01
N THR A 7 4.46 -9.20 4.95
CA THR A 7 3.89 -9.37 6.30
C THR A 7 4.44 -8.28 7.22
N THR A 8 3.59 -7.31 7.59
CA THR A 8 3.93 -6.23 8.52
C THR A 8 3.85 -6.68 9.98
N GLY A 9 2.92 -7.58 10.30
CA GLY A 9 2.73 -8.19 11.61
C GLY A 9 1.94 -9.50 11.53
N PRO A 10 1.70 -10.20 12.66
CA PRO A 10 1.11 -11.54 12.65
C PRO A 10 -0.19 -11.66 11.85
N THR A 11 -1.03 -10.63 11.94
CA THR A 11 -2.32 -10.55 11.23
C THR A 11 -2.35 -9.44 10.19
N LEU A 12 -1.30 -8.64 10.05
CA LEU A 12 -1.29 -7.42 9.25
C LEU A 12 -0.38 -7.58 8.04
N LYS A 13 -0.97 -7.47 6.85
CA LYS A 13 -0.29 -7.71 5.57
C LYS A 13 -0.56 -6.59 4.57
N GLN A 14 0.46 -6.28 3.78
CA GLN A 14 0.36 -5.36 2.65
C GLN A 14 0.42 -6.17 1.35
N PHE A 15 -0.40 -5.80 0.39
CA PHE A 15 -0.45 -6.41 -0.94
C PHE A 15 -0.29 -5.30 -1.97
N ALA A 16 0.51 -5.56 -3.00
CA ALA A 16 0.51 -4.76 -4.22
C ALA A 16 0.12 -5.65 -5.41
N THR A 17 -0.74 -5.14 -6.29
CA THR A 17 -1.18 -5.84 -7.49
C THR A 17 -1.15 -4.89 -8.67
N LEU A 18 -0.60 -5.35 -9.80
CA LEU A 18 -0.73 -4.68 -11.08
C LEU A 18 -2.02 -5.19 -11.76
N LEU A 19 -3.05 -4.34 -11.82
CA LEU A 19 -4.38 -4.71 -12.31
C LEU A 19 -4.41 -4.81 -13.84
N ASN A 20 -3.78 -3.83 -14.49
CA ASN A 20 -3.59 -3.70 -15.94
C ASN A 20 -2.24 -2.98 -16.16
N GLU A 21 -1.85 -2.69 -17.42
CA GLU A 21 -0.51 -2.15 -17.73
C GLU A 21 -0.16 -0.83 -17.03
N ASN A 22 -1.15 -0.09 -16.51
CA ASN A 22 -0.94 1.25 -15.97
C ASN A 22 -1.56 1.49 -14.59
N GLU A 23 -2.20 0.50 -13.97
CA GLU A 23 -2.93 0.68 -12.71
C GLU A 23 -2.43 -0.25 -11.61
N LEU A 24 -2.06 0.36 -10.49
CA LEU A 24 -1.60 -0.31 -9.27
C LEU A 24 -2.70 -0.28 -8.22
N GLU A 25 -2.88 -1.41 -7.55
CA GLU A 25 -3.69 -1.53 -6.34
C GLU A 25 -2.80 -1.89 -5.16
N VAL A 26 -2.93 -1.14 -4.06
CA VAL A 26 -2.28 -1.44 -2.78
C VAL A 26 -3.33 -1.66 -1.72
N THR A 27 -3.24 -2.80 -1.04
CA THR A 27 -4.22 -3.20 -0.02
C THR A 27 -3.55 -3.48 1.31
N SER A 28 -4.08 -2.91 2.39
CA SER A 28 -3.77 -3.32 3.77
C SER A 28 -4.86 -4.25 4.29
N LYS A 29 -4.48 -5.43 4.78
CA LYS A 29 -5.41 -6.37 5.43
C LYS A 29 -5.00 -6.66 6.86
N LEU A 30 -5.98 -6.63 7.76
CA LEU A 30 -5.88 -7.09 9.14
C LEU A 30 -6.75 -8.35 9.30
N GLY A 31 -6.11 -9.51 9.36
CA GLY A 31 -6.78 -10.80 9.25
C GLY A 31 -7.48 -10.95 7.90
N THR A 32 -8.79 -11.20 7.92
CA THR A 32 -9.63 -11.27 6.72
C THR A 32 -10.18 -9.91 6.28
N SER A 33 -10.08 -8.89 7.14
CA SER A 33 -10.65 -7.57 6.90
C SER A 33 -9.72 -6.71 6.06
N THR A 34 -10.27 -6.04 5.04
CA THR A 34 -9.54 -5.02 4.27
C THR A 34 -9.68 -3.69 4.97
N ILE A 35 -8.56 -3.08 5.36
CA ILE A 35 -8.53 -1.79 6.06
C ILE A 35 -8.43 -0.64 5.07
N SER A 36 -7.63 -0.82 4.01
CA SER A 36 -7.52 0.14 2.91
C SER A 36 -7.25 -0.60 1.60
N ARG A 37 -7.74 -0.03 0.49
CA ARG A 37 -7.47 -0.48 -0.88
C ARG A 37 -7.34 0.73 -1.79
N VAL A 38 -6.14 1.26 -1.92
CA VAL A 38 -5.90 2.43 -2.77
C VAL A 38 -5.55 1.98 -4.18
N ARG A 39 -6.10 2.69 -5.17
CA ARG A 39 -5.79 2.51 -6.59
C ARG A 39 -5.25 3.80 -7.17
N PHE A 40 -4.25 3.68 -8.03
CA PHE A 40 -3.66 4.82 -8.73
C PHE A 40 -2.93 4.35 -9.98
N ARG A 41 -2.74 5.28 -10.92
CA ARG A 41 -1.94 4.98 -12.12
C ARG A 41 -0.47 4.92 -11.76
N GLN A 42 0.27 4.00 -12.38
CA GLN A 42 1.72 3.88 -12.17
C GLN A 42 2.46 5.19 -12.51
N LEU A 43 2.00 5.92 -13.53
CA LEU A 43 2.54 7.24 -13.90
C LEU A 43 2.36 8.32 -12.81
N ASP A 44 1.36 8.17 -11.94
CA ASP A 44 1.12 9.10 -10.84
C ASP A 44 1.95 8.73 -9.58
N TYR A 45 2.60 7.56 -9.57
CA TYR A 45 3.39 7.08 -8.43
C TYR A 45 4.83 7.63 -8.50
N PRO A 46 5.32 8.34 -7.46
CA PRO A 46 6.64 8.94 -7.49
C PRO A 46 7.78 7.91 -7.60
N THR A 47 8.92 8.31 -8.16
CA THR A 47 10.12 7.46 -8.23
C THR A 47 11.01 7.55 -6.99
N GLN A 48 10.95 8.67 -6.25
CA GLN A 48 11.73 8.87 -5.02
C GLN A 48 11.02 8.27 -3.81
N HIS A 49 11.74 7.51 -2.99
CA HIS A 49 11.19 6.75 -1.86
C HIS A 49 10.41 7.60 -0.84
N ASP A 50 10.95 8.74 -0.43
CA ASP A 50 10.28 9.61 0.55
C ASP A 50 8.96 10.19 0.01
N LEU A 51 8.93 10.47 -1.30
CA LEU A 51 7.72 10.93 -2.00
C LEU A 51 6.71 9.79 -2.16
N GLN A 52 7.16 8.55 -2.35
CA GLN A 52 6.29 7.37 -2.39
C GLN A 52 5.56 7.15 -1.06
N ILE A 53 6.29 7.20 0.05
CA ILE A 53 5.72 7.09 1.40
C ILE A 53 4.68 8.19 1.62
N SER A 54 5.03 9.44 1.31
CA SER A 54 4.13 10.59 1.48
C SER A 54 2.89 10.49 0.58
N PHE A 55 3.06 10.01 -0.66
CA PHE A 55 1.97 9.77 -1.61
C PHE A 55 1.00 8.70 -1.09
N LEU A 56 1.51 7.55 -0.66
CA LEU A 56 0.70 6.46 -0.13
C LEU A 56 -0.02 6.87 1.15
N ARG A 57 0.67 7.54 2.07
CA ARG A 57 0.06 8.09 3.29
C ARG A 57 -1.13 9.00 2.94
N SER A 58 -0.90 9.96 2.05
CA SER A 58 -1.94 10.92 1.64
C SER A 58 -3.12 10.22 0.95
N ARG A 59 -2.85 9.21 0.12
CA ARG A 59 -3.89 8.39 -0.53
C ARG A 59 -4.73 7.64 0.50
N VAL A 60 -4.09 6.94 1.43
CA VAL A 60 -4.80 6.16 2.45
C VAL A 60 -5.59 7.09 3.38
N GLN A 61 -5.03 8.21 3.84
CA GLN A 61 -5.74 9.15 4.70
C GLN A 61 -6.94 9.80 4.01
N ARG A 62 -6.84 10.10 2.72
CA ARG A 62 -7.93 10.71 1.96
C ARG A 62 -9.03 9.70 1.61
N ASP A 63 -8.64 8.53 1.09
CA ASP A 63 -9.59 7.56 0.55
C ASP A 63 -10.12 6.60 1.64
N TYR A 64 -9.37 6.42 2.73
CA TYR A 64 -9.67 5.54 3.88
C TYR A 64 -9.27 6.21 5.22
N PRO A 65 -9.86 7.35 5.60
CA PRO A 65 -9.45 8.12 6.79
C PRO A 65 -9.46 7.33 8.10
N VAL A 66 -10.34 6.32 8.21
CA VAL A 66 -10.47 5.46 9.40
C VAL A 66 -9.29 4.46 9.53
N ALA A 67 -8.53 4.23 8.45
CA ALA A 67 -7.42 3.28 8.45
C ALA A 67 -6.34 3.64 9.47
N GLU A 68 -6.03 4.94 9.63
CA GLU A 68 -5.05 5.40 10.61
C GLU A 68 -5.50 5.10 12.04
N THR A 69 -6.79 5.32 12.36
CA THR A 69 -7.36 4.98 13.66
C THR A 69 -7.33 3.47 13.93
N ILE A 70 -7.69 2.65 12.93
CA ILE A 70 -7.70 1.18 13.08
C ILE A 70 -6.29 0.61 13.25
N LEU A 71 -5.33 1.12 12.48
CA LEU A 71 -3.95 0.62 12.48
C LEU A 71 -3.13 1.20 13.64
N GLY A 72 -3.52 2.36 14.18
CA GLY A 72 -2.86 3.00 15.31
C GLY A 72 -1.36 3.15 15.08
N CYS A 73 -0.56 2.68 16.05
CA CYS A 73 0.91 2.76 15.97
C CYS A 73 1.52 1.97 14.80
N MET A 74 0.77 1.06 14.17
CA MET A 74 1.24 0.28 13.02
C MET A 74 1.02 0.99 11.68
N PHE A 75 0.30 2.11 11.66
CA PHE A 75 -0.05 2.82 10.42
C PHE A 75 1.19 3.19 9.60
N GLU A 76 2.16 3.85 10.23
CA GLU A 76 3.41 4.26 9.58
C GLU A 76 4.20 3.07 9.03
N ARG A 77 4.26 1.97 9.78
CA ARG A 77 4.91 0.75 9.31
C ARG A 77 4.19 0.15 8.10
N CYS A 78 2.85 0.20 8.08
CA CYS A 78 2.07 -0.24 6.93
C CYS A 78 2.40 0.58 5.70
N ILE A 79 2.44 1.91 5.78
CA ILE A 79 2.78 2.77 4.64
C ILE A 79 4.19 2.45 4.11
N ASN A 80 5.16 2.27 5.01
CA ASN A 80 6.53 1.88 4.61
C ASN A 80 6.55 0.51 3.90
N ASP A 81 5.85 -0.49 4.45
CA ASP A 81 5.80 -1.82 3.85
C ASP A 81 4.98 -1.84 2.54
N GLN A 82 3.98 -0.96 2.40
CA GLN A 82 3.28 -0.71 1.13
C GLN A 82 4.22 -0.18 0.05
N ALA A 83 5.09 0.77 0.38
CA ALA A 83 6.09 1.29 -0.55
C ALA A 83 7.10 0.20 -0.97
N LYS A 84 7.54 -0.64 -0.01
CA LYS A 84 8.44 -1.77 -0.28
C LYS A 84 7.81 -2.81 -1.20
N VAL A 85 6.57 -3.24 -0.91
CA VAL A 85 5.91 -4.27 -1.72
C VAL A 85 5.63 -3.79 -3.15
N LEU A 86 5.42 -2.48 -3.35
CA LEU A 86 5.36 -1.87 -4.67
C LEU A 86 6.72 -1.89 -5.37
N ALA A 87 7.80 -1.57 -4.67
CA ALA A 87 9.14 -1.65 -5.24
C ALA A 87 9.47 -3.08 -5.71
N GLU A 88 9.14 -4.10 -4.91
CA GLU A 88 9.30 -5.52 -5.28
C GLU A 88 8.42 -5.96 -6.46
N LEU A 89 7.26 -5.32 -6.65
CA LEU A 89 6.38 -5.58 -7.78
C LEU A 89 6.92 -4.94 -9.06
N LEU A 90 7.45 -3.71 -8.96
CA LEU A 90 7.91 -2.91 -10.10
C LEU A 90 9.35 -3.22 -10.52
N SER A 91 10.14 -3.90 -9.69
CA SER A 91 11.50 -4.34 -10.03
C SER A 91 11.54 -5.63 -10.86
N GLN A 92 10.40 -6.09 -11.39
CA GLN A 92 10.27 -7.32 -12.18
C GLN A 92 10.35 -7.06 -13.67
#